data_AF-A0A368C8I4-F1
#
_entry.id   AF-A0A368C8I4-F1
#
_cell.length_a   1.000
_cell.length_b   1.000
_cell.length_c   1.000
_cell.angle_alpha   90.00
_cell.angle_beta   90.00
_cell.angle_gamma   90.00
#
_symmetry.space_group_name_H-M   'P 1'
#
loop_
_entity.id
_entity.type
_entity.pdbx_description
1 polymer ?
#
loop_
_entity_poly.entity_id
_entity_poly.type
_entity_poly.pdbx_seq_one_letter_code
_entity_poly.pdbx_strand_id
1 'polypeptide(L)'
;MTSFVHLRLHSEYSLIDGLLRIGPTLDRVAELDMPAVAITDHHNFFGLVKAYKAAESLGVKLIVGADLHVVDPHDEDRHHEICLLAQNETGYRNLMLLLSRSYQQGQYLGRPRVHRAWIQEYAEGVIALSGGRQGDIGQALLNGREVDARAALHDWQACFPDRFYLELQRTGRSGEEDYIHAAVALAAEHHCPVVATNDVRFLEAGEFEAHEARVCIGDGRTLDDPRRIRAYSDQQYLRSAEEMAELFSDIPEALENSVEIARRCTVSLTLGQPFLPNYPVPKEETIEAFLSRLSHEGLQRRFPEWNEQQLEPYRQRLEFELNTINQMGFPGYFLVVMDF
;
A
#
# COMPACT_ATOMS: atom_id res chain seq x y z
N MET A 1 -14.43 -25.57 -4.66
CA MET A 1 -13.96 -24.65 -3.61
C MET A 1 -14.19 -23.26 -4.14
N THR A 2 -14.94 -22.45 -3.43
CA THR A 2 -15.23 -21.08 -3.83
C THR A 2 -14.03 -20.22 -3.42
N SER A 3 -13.33 -19.60 -4.37
CA SER A 3 -12.10 -18.85 -4.09
C SER A 3 -12.34 -17.37 -4.32
N PHE A 4 -12.03 -16.56 -3.32
CA PHE A 4 -12.10 -15.11 -3.36
C PHE A 4 -10.95 -14.51 -2.56
N VAL A 5 -10.44 -13.36 -2.99
CA VAL A 5 -9.39 -12.60 -2.30
C VAL A 5 -9.83 -11.15 -2.16
N HIS A 6 -9.77 -10.62 -0.93
CA HIS A 6 -10.01 -9.19 -0.70
C HIS A 6 -8.87 -8.35 -1.29
N LEU A 7 -9.21 -7.48 -2.23
CA LEU A 7 -8.27 -6.60 -2.93
C LEU A 7 -8.32 -5.13 -2.50
N ARG A 8 -9.28 -4.75 -1.66
CA ARG A 8 -9.45 -3.37 -1.18
C ARG A 8 -9.92 -3.38 0.27
N LEU A 9 -9.03 -2.96 1.18
CA LEU A 9 -9.32 -2.84 2.60
C LEU A 9 -8.40 -1.82 3.28
N HIS A 10 -8.93 -1.13 4.27
CA HIS A 10 -8.23 -0.07 5.01
C HIS A 10 -7.92 -0.52 6.43
N SER A 11 -6.62 -0.55 6.73
CA SER A 11 -6.09 -0.87 8.06
C SER A 11 -6.21 0.33 9.01
N GLU A 12 -5.73 0.16 10.24
CA GLU A 12 -5.63 1.23 11.22
C GLU A 12 -4.79 2.43 10.75
N TYR A 13 -3.97 2.23 9.70
CA TYR A 13 -3.11 3.24 9.08
C TYR A 13 -3.82 4.08 8.00
N SER A 14 -5.05 3.73 7.61
CA SER A 14 -5.98 4.68 7.01
C SER A 14 -6.53 5.57 8.12
N LEU A 15 -5.81 6.67 8.38
CA LEU A 15 -6.05 7.52 9.54
C LEU A 15 -7.44 8.18 9.53
N ILE A 16 -8.08 8.26 8.36
CA ILE A 16 -9.40 8.88 8.20
C ILE A 16 -10.57 7.93 8.47
N ASP A 17 -10.41 6.62 8.27
CA ASP A 17 -11.55 5.68 8.35
C ASP A 17 -11.23 4.28 8.90
N GLY A 18 -10.17 3.62 8.44
CA GLY A 18 -9.93 2.20 8.70
C GLY A 18 -9.80 1.80 10.17
N LEU A 19 -10.58 0.80 10.61
CA LEU A 19 -10.57 0.26 11.98
C LEU A 19 -9.78 -1.05 12.09
N LEU A 20 -9.54 -1.72 10.96
CA LEU A 20 -8.89 -3.03 10.87
C LEU A 20 -7.48 -3.02 11.45
N ARG A 21 -7.26 -3.76 12.54
CA ARG A 21 -5.92 -3.99 13.06
C ARG A 21 -5.18 -5.03 12.21
N ILE A 22 -3.98 -4.73 11.73
CA ILE A 22 -3.21 -5.60 10.81
C ILE A 22 -3.12 -7.05 11.31
N GLY A 23 -2.70 -7.26 12.58
CA GLY A 23 -2.54 -8.61 13.15
C GLY A 23 -3.85 -9.41 13.13
N PRO A 24 -4.90 -8.96 13.85
CA PRO A 24 -6.21 -9.61 13.85
C PRO A 24 -6.82 -9.80 12.45
N THR A 25 -6.58 -8.86 11.53
CA THR A 25 -7.07 -8.98 10.15
C THR A 25 -6.41 -10.16 9.44
N LEU A 26 -5.09 -10.30 9.56
CA LEU A 26 -4.36 -11.40 8.93
C LEU A 26 -4.63 -12.75 9.58
N ASP A 27 -4.81 -12.78 10.91
CA ASP A 27 -5.29 -13.97 11.63
C ASP A 27 -6.64 -14.42 11.04
N ARG A 28 -7.58 -13.49 10.87
CA ARG A 28 -8.90 -13.78 10.30
C ARG A 28 -8.85 -14.23 8.84
N VAL A 29 -7.99 -13.63 8.03
CA VAL A 29 -7.76 -14.04 6.62
C VAL A 29 -7.25 -15.49 6.57
N ALA A 30 -6.33 -15.86 7.47
CA ALA A 30 -5.85 -17.23 7.58
C ALA A 30 -6.93 -18.20 8.07
N GLU A 31 -7.74 -17.83 9.06
CA GLU A 31 -8.90 -18.62 9.52
C GLU A 31 -9.95 -18.86 8.43
N LEU A 32 -10.09 -17.92 7.50
CA LEU A 32 -10.99 -18.01 6.34
C LEU A 32 -10.37 -18.76 5.15
N ASP A 33 -9.20 -19.38 5.34
CA ASP A 33 -8.46 -20.12 4.30
C ASP A 33 -8.20 -19.29 3.02
N MET A 34 -8.08 -17.96 3.15
CA MET A 34 -7.79 -17.08 2.02
C MET A 34 -6.29 -17.07 1.73
N PRO A 35 -5.85 -17.38 0.49
CA PRO A 35 -4.42 -17.53 0.17
C PRO A 35 -3.68 -16.18 0.10
N ALA A 36 -4.42 -15.08 -0.05
CA ALA A 36 -3.87 -13.75 -0.22
C ALA A 36 -4.84 -12.69 0.30
N VAL A 37 -4.32 -11.49 0.55
CA VAL A 37 -5.11 -10.31 0.88
C VAL A 37 -4.33 -9.05 0.52
N ALA A 38 -5.03 -8.02 0.02
CA ALA A 38 -4.44 -6.71 -0.19
C ALA A 38 -4.59 -5.82 1.04
N ILE A 39 -3.63 -4.93 1.30
CA ILE A 39 -3.84 -3.75 2.16
C ILE A 39 -3.71 -2.53 1.26
N THR A 40 -4.74 -1.68 1.26
CA THR A 40 -4.90 -0.56 0.32
C THR A 40 -5.14 0.75 1.05
N ASP A 41 -4.31 1.06 2.05
CA ASP A 41 -4.52 2.24 2.90
C ASP A 41 -4.51 3.56 2.11
N HIS A 42 -5.29 4.53 2.60
CA HIS A 42 -5.42 5.84 1.96
C HIS A 42 -4.08 6.56 1.84
N HIS A 43 -3.61 6.72 0.61
CA HIS A 43 -2.39 7.45 0.26
C HIS A 43 -1.12 6.99 1.00
N ASN A 44 -1.04 5.79 1.56
CA ASN A 44 0.13 5.43 2.35
C ASN A 44 0.48 3.93 2.38
N PHE A 45 1.73 3.67 2.76
CA PHE A 45 2.26 2.33 3.08
C PHE A 45 2.76 2.26 4.53
N PHE A 46 2.18 3.03 5.45
CA PHE A 46 2.70 3.15 6.82
C PHE A 46 2.70 1.80 7.56
N GLY A 47 1.68 0.97 7.31
CA GLY A 47 1.54 -0.36 7.88
C GLY A 47 2.31 -1.47 7.14
N LEU A 48 2.95 -1.19 5.99
CA LEU A 48 3.40 -2.21 5.05
C LEU A 48 4.38 -3.23 5.67
N VAL A 49 5.43 -2.78 6.36
CA VAL A 49 6.43 -3.69 6.95
C VAL A 49 5.80 -4.58 8.04
N LYS A 50 4.85 -4.03 8.80
CA LYS A 50 4.12 -4.78 9.84
C LYS A 50 3.21 -5.83 9.19
N ALA A 51 2.46 -5.45 8.16
CA ALA A 51 1.61 -6.34 7.39
C ALA A 51 2.40 -7.46 6.71
N TYR A 52 3.51 -7.13 6.06
CA TYR A 52 4.31 -8.09 5.31
C TYR A 52 4.84 -9.20 6.23
N LYS A 53 5.42 -8.83 7.37
CA LYS A 53 5.92 -9.79 8.36
C LYS A 53 4.82 -10.69 8.92
N ALA A 54 3.67 -10.11 9.23
CA ALA A 54 2.53 -10.86 9.77
C ALA A 54 1.95 -11.84 8.74
N ALA A 55 1.79 -11.40 7.49
CA ALA A 55 1.25 -12.22 6.40
C ALA A 55 2.20 -13.38 6.08
N GLU A 56 3.51 -13.10 5.98
CA GLU A 56 4.55 -14.11 5.77
C GLU A 56 4.54 -15.18 6.88
N SER A 57 4.36 -14.78 8.15
CA SER A 57 4.32 -15.73 9.27
C SER A 57 3.11 -16.66 9.27
N LEU A 58 2.03 -16.27 8.59
CA LEU A 58 0.79 -17.04 8.46
C LEU A 58 0.69 -17.80 7.14
N GLY A 59 1.70 -17.68 6.26
CA GLY A 59 1.65 -18.25 4.91
C GLY A 59 0.62 -17.58 3.98
N VAL A 60 0.16 -16.37 4.33
CA VAL A 60 -0.77 -15.56 3.53
C VAL A 60 0.04 -14.63 2.64
N LYS A 61 -0.30 -14.58 1.34
CA LYS A 61 0.35 -13.66 0.41
C LYS A 61 -0.19 -12.24 0.58
N LEU A 62 0.67 -11.29 0.94
CA LEU A 62 0.29 -9.88 0.97
C LEU A 62 0.35 -9.26 -0.45
N ILE A 63 -0.74 -8.60 -0.84
CA ILE A 63 -0.80 -7.74 -2.01
C ILE A 63 -0.64 -6.29 -1.54
N VAL A 64 0.34 -5.59 -2.09
CA VAL A 64 0.66 -4.21 -1.70
C VAL A 64 -0.14 -3.25 -2.58
N GLY A 65 -0.90 -2.35 -1.99
CA GLY A 65 -1.65 -1.34 -2.74
C GLY A 65 -2.03 -0.13 -1.91
N ALA A 66 -2.68 0.84 -2.54
CA ALA A 66 -3.15 2.06 -1.89
C ALA A 66 -4.36 2.64 -2.61
N ASP A 67 -5.28 3.20 -1.83
CA ASP A 67 -6.40 4.01 -2.32
C ASP A 67 -5.96 5.46 -2.49
N LEU A 68 -6.27 6.04 -3.64
CA LEU A 68 -5.87 7.40 -4.02
C LEU A 68 -7.05 8.25 -4.47
N HIS A 69 -6.98 9.52 -4.12
CA HIS A 69 -7.83 10.59 -4.63
C HIS A 69 -7.20 11.21 -5.87
N VAL A 70 -7.84 11.06 -7.02
CA VAL A 70 -7.45 11.66 -8.29
C VAL A 70 -8.19 12.97 -8.47
N VAL A 71 -7.46 14.07 -8.64
CA VAL A 71 -8.06 15.39 -8.88
C VAL A 71 -8.94 15.36 -10.14
N ASP A 72 -10.15 15.92 -10.05
CA ASP A 72 -11.01 16.08 -11.22
C ASP A 72 -10.42 17.16 -12.15
N PRO A 73 -10.18 16.86 -13.44
CA PRO A 73 -9.58 17.83 -14.37
C PRO A 73 -10.44 19.07 -14.64
N HIS A 74 -11.73 19.02 -14.29
CA HIS A 74 -12.68 20.12 -14.50
C HIS A 74 -12.98 20.92 -13.24
N ASP A 75 -12.63 20.41 -12.06
CA ASP A 75 -12.89 21.05 -10.77
C ASP A 75 -11.84 20.62 -9.73
N GLU A 76 -10.88 21.49 -9.44
CA GLU A 76 -9.78 21.20 -8.51
C GLU A 76 -10.27 20.94 -7.07
N ASP A 77 -11.49 21.35 -6.71
CA ASP A 77 -12.06 21.08 -5.40
C ASP A 77 -12.56 19.62 -5.29
N ARG A 78 -12.85 18.98 -6.43
CA ARG A 78 -13.34 17.61 -6.55
C ARG A 78 -12.21 16.61 -6.78
N HIS A 79 -12.50 15.37 -6.42
CA HIS A 79 -11.64 14.23 -6.70
C HIS A 79 -12.49 12.98 -6.87
N HIS A 80 -11.90 11.97 -7.51
CA HIS A 80 -12.43 10.62 -7.67
C HIS A 80 -11.52 9.63 -6.97
N GLU A 81 -12.01 8.43 -6.68
CA GLU A 81 -11.20 7.37 -6.07
C GLU A 81 -10.63 6.42 -7.12
N ILE A 82 -9.43 5.90 -6.87
CA ILE A 82 -8.85 4.79 -7.60
C ILE A 82 -8.04 3.92 -6.63
N CYS A 83 -8.12 2.61 -6.78
CA CYS A 83 -7.31 1.67 -6.00
C CYS A 83 -6.18 1.15 -6.88
N LEU A 84 -4.93 1.30 -6.44
CA LEU A 84 -3.75 0.85 -7.19
C LEU A 84 -3.02 -0.26 -6.43
N LEU A 85 -2.70 -1.35 -7.13
CA LEU A 85 -2.01 -2.53 -6.60
C LEU A 85 -0.65 -2.69 -7.28
N ALA A 86 0.40 -2.96 -6.51
CA ALA A 86 1.71 -3.30 -7.04
C ALA A 86 1.70 -4.73 -7.60
N GLN A 87 1.82 -4.85 -8.92
CA GLN A 87 1.94 -6.15 -9.59
C GLN A 87 3.32 -6.78 -9.33
N ASN A 88 4.36 -5.96 -9.23
CA ASN A 88 5.75 -6.39 -9.06
C ASN A 88 6.59 -5.30 -8.36
N GLU A 89 7.89 -5.54 -8.21
CA GLU A 89 8.83 -4.59 -7.58
C GLU A 89 8.89 -3.22 -8.29
N THR A 90 8.76 -3.18 -9.63
CA THR A 90 8.66 -1.92 -10.37
C THR A 90 7.40 -1.17 -9.99
N GLY A 91 6.26 -1.85 -9.95
CA GLY A 91 5.00 -1.30 -9.48
C GLY A 91 5.07 -0.77 -8.05
N TYR A 92 5.68 -1.53 -7.16
CA TYR A 92 5.89 -1.11 -5.77
C TYR A 92 6.71 0.18 -5.68
N ARG A 93 7.81 0.29 -6.43
CA ARG A 93 8.61 1.52 -6.49
C ARG A 93 7.83 2.70 -7.07
N ASN A 94 7.06 2.45 -8.13
CA ASN A 94 6.20 3.44 -8.76
C ASN A 94 5.13 3.96 -7.80
N LEU A 95 4.47 3.07 -7.06
CA LEU A 95 3.53 3.49 -6.02
C LEU A 95 4.21 4.27 -4.89
N MET A 96 5.39 3.85 -4.42
CA MET A 96 6.14 4.63 -3.42
C MET A 96 6.44 6.05 -3.89
N LEU A 97 6.86 6.22 -5.15
CA LEU A 97 7.13 7.54 -5.74
C LEU A 97 5.86 8.37 -5.88
N LEU A 98 4.78 7.77 -6.38
CA LEU A 98 3.47 8.42 -6.53
C LEU A 98 2.91 8.88 -5.19
N LEU A 99 2.94 8.02 -4.17
CA LEU A 99 2.53 8.35 -2.80
C LEU A 99 3.36 9.50 -2.23
N SER A 100 4.69 9.43 -2.38
CA SER A 100 5.60 10.50 -1.94
C SER A 100 5.28 11.83 -2.63
N ARG A 101 5.05 11.81 -3.95
CA ARG A 101 4.68 12.99 -4.73
C ARG A 101 3.32 13.56 -4.30
N SER A 102 2.34 12.70 -3.99
CA SER A 102 1.03 13.14 -3.48
C SER A 102 1.15 13.95 -2.18
N TYR A 103 2.06 13.56 -1.29
CA TYR A 103 2.32 14.30 -0.06
C TYR A 103 3.14 15.58 -0.28
N GLN A 104 4.11 15.56 -1.20
CA GLN A 104 5.01 16.70 -1.44
C GLN A 104 4.39 17.80 -2.31
N GLN A 105 3.58 17.43 -3.30
CA GLN A 105 3.12 18.32 -4.36
C GLN A 105 1.59 18.33 -4.51
N GLY A 106 0.88 17.30 -4.03
CA GLY A 106 -0.56 17.12 -4.23
C GLY A 106 -1.42 17.51 -3.04
N GLN A 107 -0.91 18.35 -2.12
CA GLN A 107 -1.64 18.75 -0.93
C GLN A 107 -2.80 19.70 -1.26
N TYR A 108 -4.02 19.29 -0.89
CA TYR A 108 -5.20 20.14 -0.95
C TYR A 108 -5.94 20.06 0.38
N LEU A 109 -6.03 21.20 1.09
CA LEU A 109 -6.62 21.29 2.44
C LEU A 109 -6.08 20.23 3.42
N GLY A 110 -4.77 19.95 3.35
CA GLY A 110 -4.10 18.96 4.21
C GLY A 110 -4.37 17.50 3.85
N ARG A 111 -5.05 17.23 2.72
CA ARG A 111 -5.25 15.89 2.18
C ARG A 111 -4.40 15.71 0.92
N PRO A 112 -3.61 14.62 0.82
CA PRO A 112 -2.89 14.32 -0.40
C PRO A 112 -3.87 13.95 -1.52
N ARG A 113 -3.54 14.35 -2.74
CA ARG A 113 -4.23 14.00 -3.98
C ARG A 113 -3.19 13.71 -5.07
N VAL A 114 -3.60 13.06 -6.14
CA VAL A 114 -2.76 12.80 -7.31
C VAL A 114 -3.42 13.35 -8.57
N HIS A 115 -2.61 13.83 -9.50
CA HIS A 115 -3.10 14.15 -10.85
C HIS A 115 -3.01 12.90 -11.73
N ARG A 116 -3.96 12.75 -12.65
CA ARG A 116 -3.98 11.63 -13.60
C ARG A 116 -2.67 11.46 -14.38
N ALA A 117 -2.06 12.57 -14.79
CA ALA A 117 -0.77 12.55 -15.47
C ALA A 117 0.35 11.90 -14.63
N TRP A 118 0.35 12.08 -13.31
CA TRP A 118 1.34 11.44 -12.44
C TRP A 118 1.11 9.93 -12.37
N ILE A 119 -0.14 9.49 -12.36
CA ILE A 119 -0.46 8.06 -12.42
C ILE A 119 0.07 7.44 -13.72
N GLN A 120 -0.10 8.14 -14.85
CA GLN A 120 0.43 7.69 -16.15
C GLN A 120 1.96 7.56 -16.14
N GLU A 121 2.68 8.50 -15.53
CA GLU A 121 4.14 8.46 -15.38
C GLU A 121 4.62 7.23 -14.58
N TYR A 122 3.82 6.78 -13.61
CA TYR A 122 4.14 5.68 -12.70
C TYR A 122 3.29 4.41 -12.94
N ALA A 123 2.75 4.25 -14.15
CA ALA A 123 1.80 3.17 -14.44
C ALA A 123 2.45 1.78 -14.60
N GLU A 124 3.75 1.68 -14.87
CA GLU A 124 4.43 0.39 -15.10
C GLU A 124 4.37 -0.50 -13.85
N GLY A 125 4.01 -1.78 -14.04
CA GLY A 125 3.95 -2.76 -12.93
C GLY A 125 2.82 -2.52 -11.93
N VAL A 126 1.86 -1.64 -12.23
CA VAL A 126 0.70 -1.35 -11.37
C VAL A 126 -0.59 -1.91 -11.98
N ILE A 127 -1.45 -2.51 -11.16
CA ILE A 127 -2.83 -2.87 -11.52
C ILE A 127 -3.76 -1.82 -10.91
N ALA A 128 -4.78 -1.39 -11.65
CA ALA A 128 -5.72 -0.37 -11.22
C ALA A 128 -7.15 -0.92 -11.16
N LEU A 129 -7.84 -0.64 -10.06
CA LEU A 129 -9.26 -0.87 -9.88
C LEU A 129 -9.97 0.48 -9.92
N SER A 130 -11.09 0.54 -10.64
CA SER A 130 -11.75 1.80 -11.01
C SER A 130 -12.22 2.70 -9.87
N GLY A 131 -12.23 2.24 -8.61
CA GLY A 131 -12.79 2.99 -7.47
C GLY A 131 -14.31 2.81 -7.30
N GLY A 132 -14.92 1.94 -8.10
CA GLY A 132 -16.36 1.65 -8.05
C GLY A 132 -17.19 2.90 -8.36
N ARG A 133 -18.26 3.09 -7.59
CA ARG A 133 -19.13 4.26 -7.71
C ARG A 133 -18.44 5.59 -7.38
N GLN A 134 -17.32 5.57 -6.66
CA GLN A 134 -16.55 6.77 -6.28
C GLN A 134 -15.46 7.11 -7.31
N GLY A 135 -15.20 6.23 -8.27
CA GLY A 135 -14.32 6.50 -9.41
C GLY A 135 -14.93 7.46 -10.42
N ASP A 136 -14.09 7.99 -11.31
CA ASP A 136 -14.49 8.93 -12.35
C ASP A 136 -15.50 8.29 -13.34
N ILE A 137 -15.26 7.04 -13.73
CA ILE A 137 -16.19 6.24 -14.54
C ILE A 137 -17.52 6.05 -13.80
N GLY A 138 -17.48 5.65 -12.53
CA GLY A 138 -18.69 5.39 -11.74
C GLY A 138 -19.54 6.63 -11.53
N GLN A 139 -18.90 7.76 -11.20
CA GLN A 139 -19.56 9.07 -11.10
C GLN A 139 -20.15 9.51 -12.45
N ALA A 140 -19.48 9.27 -13.58
CA ALA A 140 -20.03 9.58 -14.89
C ALA A 140 -21.27 8.74 -15.21
N LEU A 141 -21.23 7.42 -14.96
CA LEU A 141 -22.35 6.51 -15.18
C LEU A 141 -23.58 6.88 -14.33
N LEU A 142 -23.40 7.11 -13.04
CA LEU A 142 -24.49 7.48 -12.12
C LEU A 142 -25.15 8.82 -12.47
N ASN A 143 -24.42 9.72 -13.11
CA ASN A 143 -24.94 11.01 -13.56
C ASN A 143 -25.46 11.00 -15.00
N GLY A 144 -25.58 9.82 -15.64
CA GLY A 144 -26.06 9.68 -17.02
C GLY A 144 -25.11 10.24 -18.08
N ARG A 145 -23.83 10.45 -17.75
CA ARG A 145 -22.80 10.99 -18.65
C ARG A 145 -22.03 9.87 -19.33
N GLU A 146 -22.72 9.07 -20.14
CA GLU A 146 -22.15 7.87 -20.78
C GLU A 146 -20.91 8.16 -21.64
N VAL A 147 -20.90 9.30 -22.36
CA VAL A 147 -19.77 9.68 -23.21
C VAL A 147 -18.51 9.91 -22.37
N ASP A 148 -18.65 10.57 -21.22
CA ASP A 148 -17.55 10.81 -20.27
C ASP A 148 -17.05 9.48 -19.68
N ALA A 149 -17.96 8.57 -19.33
CA ALA A 149 -17.61 7.25 -18.80
C ALA A 149 -16.81 6.41 -19.80
N ARG A 150 -17.21 6.39 -21.07
CA ARG A 150 -16.49 5.69 -22.16
C ARG A 150 -15.11 6.28 -22.38
N ALA A 151 -15.01 7.61 -22.39
CA ALA A 151 -13.72 8.30 -22.55
C ALA A 151 -12.78 8.00 -21.37
N ALA A 152 -13.28 8.09 -20.14
CA ALA A 152 -12.51 7.77 -18.94
C ALA A 152 -12.01 6.31 -18.94
N LEU A 153 -12.88 5.36 -19.29
CA LEU A 153 -12.51 3.94 -19.43
C LEU A 153 -11.41 3.73 -20.46
N HIS A 154 -11.57 4.28 -21.67
CA HIS A 154 -10.58 4.17 -22.74
C HIS A 154 -9.20 4.68 -22.29
N ASP A 155 -9.17 5.85 -21.66
CA ASP A 155 -7.94 6.45 -21.17
C ASP A 155 -7.28 5.62 -20.06
N TRP A 156 -8.07 5.01 -19.16
CA TRP A 156 -7.55 4.13 -18.13
C TRP A 156 -7.04 2.79 -18.68
N GLN A 157 -7.73 2.20 -19.66
CA GLN A 157 -7.23 1.02 -20.37
C GLN A 157 -5.94 1.31 -21.15
N ALA A 158 -5.82 2.51 -21.73
CA ALA A 158 -4.58 2.94 -22.38
C ALA A 158 -3.43 3.13 -21.37
N CYS A 159 -3.73 3.65 -20.18
CA CYS A 159 -2.76 3.81 -19.09
C CYS A 159 -2.33 2.46 -18.48
N PHE A 160 -3.26 1.51 -18.36
CA PHE A 160 -3.04 0.20 -17.76
C PHE A 160 -3.48 -0.92 -18.70
N PRO A 161 -2.78 -1.16 -19.82
CA PRO A 161 -3.12 -2.24 -20.75
C PRO A 161 -3.14 -3.58 -20.02
N ASP A 162 -4.25 -4.32 -20.15
CA ASP A 162 -4.55 -5.60 -19.48
C ASP A 162 -4.41 -5.57 -17.94
N ARG A 163 -4.44 -4.38 -17.34
CA ARG A 163 -4.19 -4.12 -15.92
C ARG A 163 -5.20 -3.15 -15.30
N PHE A 164 -6.26 -2.79 -16.02
CA PHE A 164 -7.38 -2.01 -15.51
C PHE A 164 -8.61 -2.90 -15.33
N TYR A 165 -9.28 -2.76 -14.18
CA TYR A 165 -10.48 -3.51 -13.84
C TYR A 165 -11.58 -2.55 -13.38
N LEU A 166 -12.81 -2.77 -13.87
CA LEU A 166 -14.00 -2.14 -13.32
C LEU A 166 -14.37 -2.82 -11.99
N GLU A 167 -14.49 -2.03 -10.94
CA GLU A 167 -14.59 -2.52 -9.57
C GLU A 167 -16.05 -2.56 -9.14
N LEU A 168 -16.55 -3.71 -8.71
CA LEU A 168 -17.94 -3.90 -8.30
C LEU A 168 -18.02 -4.13 -6.79
N GLN A 169 -18.91 -3.40 -6.11
CA GLN A 169 -19.08 -3.42 -4.65
C GLN A 169 -20.55 -3.55 -4.30
N ARG A 170 -20.90 -4.54 -3.47
CA ARG A 170 -22.27 -4.78 -2.97
C ARG A 170 -22.30 -4.71 -1.45
N THR A 171 -22.35 -3.49 -0.94
CA THR A 171 -22.35 -3.18 0.50
C THR A 171 -23.66 -2.54 0.96
N GLY A 172 -24.66 -2.48 0.08
CA GLY A 172 -25.98 -1.90 0.38
C GLY A 172 -25.97 -0.37 0.42
N ARG A 173 -24.93 0.28 -0.12
CA ARG A 173 -24.88 1.75 -0.22
C ARG A 173 -25.68 2.22 -1.43
N SER A 174 -26.20 3.44 -1.34
CA SER A 174 -27.03 4.03 -2.39
C SER A 174 -26.29 4.10 -3.73
N GLY A 175 -26.98 3.70 -4.80
CA GLY A 175 -26.47 3.75 -6.17
C GLY A 175 -25.50 2.63 -6.55
N GLU A 176 -25.20 1.66 -5.68
CA GLU A 176 -24.29 0.56 -6.02
C GLU A 176 -24.85 -0.34 -7.14
N GLU A 177 -26.11 -0.80 -7.05
CA GLU A 177 -26.68 -1.67 -8.10
C GLU A 177 -26.88 -0.94 -9.43
N ASP A 178 -27.27 0.34 -9.41
CA ASP A 178 -27.38 1.16 -10.62
C ASP A 178 -26.01 1.30 -11.30
N TYR A 179 -24.96 1.55 -10.52
CA TYR A 179 -23.58 1.56 -11.00
C TYR A 179 -23.15 0.19 -11.53
N ILE A 180 -23.38 -0.90 -10.80
CA ILE A 180 -22.97 -2.26 -11.20
C ILE A 180 -23.60 -2.62 -12.54
N HIS A 181 -24.91 -2.38 -12.71
CA HIS A 181 -25.60 -2.66 -13.96
C HIS A 181 -24.98 -1.90 -15.14
N ALA A 182 -24.72 -0.60 -14.97
CA ALA A 182 -24.11 0.23 -15.99
C ALA A 182 -22.64 -0.14 -16.26
N ALA A 183 -21.87 -0.47 -15.21
CA ALA A 183 -20.47 -0.86 -15.30
C ALA A 183 -20.30 -2.21 -16.01
N VAL A 184 -21.17 -3.19 -15.76
CA VAL A 184 -21.18 -4.48 -16.45
C VAL A 184 -21.51 -4.30 -17.93
N ALA A 185 -22.49 -3.45 -18.27
CA ALA A 185 -22.78 -3.14 -19.66
C ALA A 185 -21.59 -2.48 -20.38
N LEU A 186 -20.94 -1.51 -19.73
CA LEU A 186 -19.75 -0.84 -20.24
C LEU A 186 -18.56 -1.80 -20.38
N ALA A 187 -18.36 -2.69 -19.39
CA ALA A 187 -17.33 -3.72 -19.39
C ALA A 187 -17.47 -4.65 -20.60
N ALA A 188 -18.68 -5.14 -20.87
CA ALA A 188 -18.97 -6.01 -21.98
C ALA A 188 -18.73 -5.33 -23.34
N GLU A 189 -19.11 -4.06 -23.47
CA GLU A 189 -18.94 -3.30 -24.72
C GLU A 189 -17.47 -3.01 -25.04
N HIS A 190 -16.65 -2.73 -24.03
CA HIS A 190 -15.26 -2.30 -24.19
C HIS A 190 -14.23 -3.39 -23.84
N HIS A 191 -14.68 -4.62 -23.65
CA HIS A 191 -13.84 -5.76 -23.26
C HIS A 191 -12.96 -5.46 -22.03
N CYS A 192 -13.51 -4.75 -21.04
CA CYS A 192 -12.82 -4.48 -19.79
C CYS A 192 -13.24 -5.52 -18.74
N PRO A 193 -12.30 -6.16 -18.02
CA PRO A 193 -12.65 -7.10 -16.98
C PRO A 193 -13.25 -6.39 -15.76
N VAL A 194 -14.18 -7.07 -15.08
CA VAL A 194 -14.73 -6.63 -13.79
C VAL A 194 -14.08 -7.37 -12.62
N VAL A 195 -14.05 -6.78 -11.45
CA VAL A 195 -13.58 -7.43 -10.22
C VAL A 195 -14.44 -7.05 -9.02
N ALA A 196 -14.78 -8.02 -8.18
CA ALA A 196 -15.52 -7.79 -6.96
C ALA A 196 -14.59 -7.38 -5.82
N THR A 197 -14.99 -6.38 -5.04
CA THR A 197 -14.37 -6.03 -3.75
C THR A 197 -15.47 -5.79 -2.72
N ASN A 198 -15.10 -5.76 -1.43
CA ASN A 198 -16.04 -5.44 -0.35
C ASN A 198 -15.72 -4.13 0.38
N ASP A 199 -14.77 -3.35 -0.15
CA ASP A 199 -14.38 -2.04 0.40
C ASP A 199 -14.22 -2.06 1.93
N VAL A 200 -13.43 -3.01 2.45
CA VAL A 200 -13.48 -3.40 3.87
C VAL A 200 -12.89 -2.31 4.75
N ARG A 201 -13.57 -2.01 5.87
CA ARG A 201 -13.16 -0.99 6.85
C ARG A 201 -13.05 -1.50 8.29
N PHE A 202 -13.69 -2.62 8.60
CA PHE A 202 -13.72 -3.24 9.91
C PHE A 202 -13.81 -4.77 9.79
N LEU A 203 -13.57 -5.51 10.86
CA LEU A 203 -13.36 -6.96 10.78
C LEU A 203 -14.69 -7.72 10.73
N GLU A 204 -15.64 -7.31 11.57
CA GLU A 204 -16.94 -7.97 11.73
C GLU A 204 -18.08 -6.95 11.63
N ALA A 205 -19.26 -7.36 11.15
CA ALA A 205 -20.43 -6.49 11.00
C ALA A 205 -20.81 -5.74 12.29
N GLY A 206 -20.59 -6.36 13.46
CA GLY A 206 -20.85 -5.76 14.78
C GLY A 206 -19.94 -4.56 15.13
N GLU A 207 -18.85 -4.34 14.38
CA GLU A 207 -17.93 -3.23 14.58
C GLU A 207 -18.34 -1.94 13.83
N PHE A 208 -19.43 -1.96 13.06
CA PHE A 208 -19.88 -0.82 12.27
C PHE A 208 -20.08 0.46 13.11
N GLU A 209 -20.74 0.36 14.26
CA GLU A 209 -20.96 1.52 15.14
C GLU A 209 -19.64 2.09 15.70
N ALA A 210 -18.66 1.23 15.98
CA ALA A 210 -17.33 1.66 16.41
C ALA A 210 -16.58 2.37 15.27
N HIS A 211 -16.74 1.88 14.03
CA HIS A 211 -16.20 2.51 12.84
C HIS A 211 -16.84 3.89 12.59
N GLU A 212 -18.17 4.00 12.67
CA GLU A 212 -18.89 5.28 12.53
C GLU A 212 -18.42 6.32 13.56
N ALA A 213 -18.15 5.88 14.80
CA ALA A 213 -17.58 6.74 15.84
C ALA A 213 -16.16 7.23 15.46
N ARG A 214 -15.31 6.35 14.92
CA ARG A 214 -13.96 6.70 14.44
C ARG A 214 -14.01 7.74 13.32
N VAL A 215 -14.86 7.55 12.32
CA VAL A 215 -15.04 8.49 11.20
C VAL A 215 -15.50 9.85 11.73
N CYS A 216 -16.48 9.88 12.65
CA CYS A 216 -16.97 11.12 13.24
C CYS A 216 -15.87 11.88 14.02
N ILE A 217 -14.97 11.17 14.72
CA ILE A 217 -13.81 11.78 15.37
C ILE A 217 -12.88 12.41 14.32
N GLY A 218 -12.61 11.71 13.21
CA GLY A 218 -11.79 12.22 12.10
C GLY A 218 -12.40 13.45 11.42
N ASP A 219 -13.72 13.47 11.24
CA ASP A 219 -14.46 14.57 10.61
C ASP A 219 -14.79 15.74 11.57
N GLY A 220 -14.51 15.59 12.86
CA GLY A 220 -14.87 16.59 13.87
C GLY A 220 -16.38 16.78 14.03
N ARG A 221 -17.17 15.71 13.87
CA ARG A 221 -18.64 15.71 13.99
C ARG A 221 -19.11 14.78 15.12
N THR A 222 -20.36 14.97 15.56
CA THR A 222 -21.02 14.07 16.51
C THR A 222 -21.87 13.04 15.77
N LEU A 223 -22.07 11.85 16.37
CA LEU A 223 -22.86 10.77 15.75
C LEU A 223 -24.32 11.14 15.49
N ASP A 224 -24.86 12.06 16.30
CA ASP A 224 -26.23 12.56 16.23
C ASP A 224 -26.40 13.77 15.29
N ASP A 225 -25.33 14.33 14.71
CA ASP A 225 -25.43 15.45 13.75
C ASP A 225 -26.18 14.98 12.48
N PRO A 226 -27.39 15.50 12.20
CA PRO A 226 -28.16 15.08 11.03
C PRO A 226 -27.51 15.49 9.70
N ARG A 227 -26.51 16.39 9.74
CA ARG A 227 -25.77 16.84 8.56
C ARG A 227 -24.51 16.00 8.29
N ARG A 228 -24.21 15.00 9.14
CA ARG A 228 -23.05 14.13 8.92
C ARG A 228 -23.26 13.30 7.66
N ILE A 229 -22.19 13.12 6.91
CA ILE A 229 -22.21 12.25 5.73
C ILE A 229 -22.08 10.81 6.23
N ARG A 230 -23.01 9.95 5.82
CA ARG A 230 -22.95 8.50 6.10
C ARG A 230 -22.41 7.81 4.86
N ALA A 231 -21.08 7.80 4.75
CA ALA A 231 -20.38 7.26 3.58
C ALA A 231 -20.25 5.73 3.61
N TYR A 232 -20.49 5.12 4.78
CA TYR A 232 -20.23 3.71 5.05
C TYR A 232 -21.51 2.92 5.35
N SER A 233 -21.45 1.60 5.20
CA SER A 233 -22.49 0.67 5.62
C SER A 233 -21.94 -0.42 6.52
N ASP A 234 -22.84 -1.11 7.22
CA ASP A 234 -22.54 -2.26 8.10
C ASP A 234 -22.06 -3.51 7.35
N GLN A 235 -22.10 -3.49 6.01
CA GLN A 235 -21.66 -4.60 5.15
C GLN A 235 -20.20 -4.50 4.71
N GLN A 236 -19.49 -3.44 5.11
CA GLN A 236 -18.06 -3.22 4.81
C GLN A 236 -17.10 -3.96 5.77
N TYR A 237 -17.50 -5.16 6.21
CA TYR A 237 -16.65 -6.04 7.04
C TYR A 237 -15.87 -7.06 6.18
N LEU A 238 -14.97 -7.80 6.81
CA LEU A 238 -14.19 -8.84 6.13
C LEU A 238 -15.05 -10.11 5.90
N ARG A 239 -15.85 -10.08 4.83
CA ARG A 239 -16.69 -11.21 4.39
C ARG A 239 -15.86 -12.46 4.07
N SER A 240 -16.43 -13.63 4.33
CA SER A 240 -15.94 -14.92 3.86
C SER A 240 -16.05 -15.07 2.34
N ALA A 241 -15.33 -16.06 1.78
CA ALA A 241 -15.42 -16.36 0.35
C ALA A 241 -16.83 -16.87 -0.04
N GLU A 242 -17.50 -17.59 0.85
CA GLU A 242 -18.87 -18.06 0.68
C GLU A 242 -19.86 -16.90 0.59
N GLU A 243 -19.80 -15.94 1.52
CA GLU A 243 -20.66 -14.75 1.50
C GLU A 243 -20.47 -13.94 0.21
N MET A 244 -19.21 -13.74 -0.21
CA MET A 244 -18.91 -13.03 -1.46
C MET A 244 -19.40 -13.80 -2.69
N ALA A 245 -19.37 -15.14 -2.65
CA ALA A 245 -19.86 -15.97 -3.74
C ALA A 245 -21.37 -15.98 -3.89
N GLU A 246 -22.10 -16.00 -2.77
CA GLU A 246 -23.56 -15.84 -2.79
C GLU A 246 -23.93 -14.47 -3.33
N LEU A 247 -23.22 -13.43 -2.86
CA LEU A 247 -23.46 -12.03 -3.21
C LEU A 247 -23.20 -11.70 -4.68
N PHE A 248 -22.23 -12.34 -5.31
CA PHE A 248 -21.86 -12.14 -6.73
C PHE A 248 -22.14 -13.38 -7.59
N SER A 249 -23.13 -14.20 -7.19
CA SER A 249 -23.50 -15.43 -7.90
C SER A 249 -23.97 -15.20 -9.35
N ASP A 250 -24.44 -14.00 -9.66
CA ASP A 250 -24.82 -13.52 -10.99
C ASP A 250 -23.62 -13.03 -11.84
N ILE A 251 -22.47 -12.73 -11.22
CA ILE A 251 -21.25 -12.23 -11.88
C ILE A 251 -20.01 -12.99 -11.36
N PRO A 252 -19.91 -14.31 -11.60
CA PRO A 252 -18.82 -15.12 -11.04
C PRO A 252 -17.42 -14.68 -11.50
N GLU A 253 -17.31 -14.13 -12.72
CA GLU A 253 -16.05 -13.61 -13.26
C GLU A 253 -15.43 -12.49 -12.39
N ALA A 254 -16.26 -11.73 -11.67
CA ALA A 254 -15.79 -10.68 -10.77
C ALA A 254 -15.01 -11.26 -9.57
N LEU A 255 -15.40 -12.45 -9.11
CA LEU A 255 -14.71 -13.17 -8.04
C LEU A 255 -13.46 -13.87 -8.57
N GLU A 256 -13.55 -14.50 -9.75
CA GLU A 256 -12.41 -15.18 -10.39
C GLU A 256 -11.26 -14.20 -10.66
N ASN A 257 -11.58 -12.99 -11.13
CA ASN A 257 -10.61 -11.93 -11.36
C ASN A 257 -9.91 -11.48 -10.08
N SER A 258 -10.55 -11.58 -8.90
CA SER A 258 -9.89 -11.26 -7.63
C SER A 258 -8.71 -12.19 -7.36
N VAL A 259 -8.89 -13.49 -7.66
CA VAL A 259 -7.87 -14.52 -7.51
C VAL A 259 -6.80 -14.39 -8.58
N GLU A 260 -7.17 -14.05 -9.81
CA GLU A 260 -6.22 -13.83 -10.89
C GLU A 260 -5.31 -12.61 -10.62
N ILE A 261 -5.88 -11.49 -10.16
CA ILE A 261 -5.07 -10.34 -9.71
C ILE A 261 -4.13 -10.75 -8.58
N ALA A 262 -4.63 -11.52 -7.59
CA ALA A 262 -3.79 -12.01 -6.50
C ALA A 262 -2.62 -12.88 -6.98
N ARG A 263 -2.80 -13.68 -8.04
CA ARG A 263 -1.70 -14.43 -8.67
C ARG A 263 -0.70 -13.52 -9.36
N ARG A 264 -1.18 -12.50 -10.06
CA ARG A 264 -0.37 -11.54 -10.83
C ARG A 264 0.47 -10.61 -9.95
N CYS A 265 0.05 -10.32 -8.72
CA CYS A 265 0.74 -9.39 -7.82
C CYS A 265 1.78 -10.09 -6.94
N THR A 266 3.08 -9.89 -7.15
CA THR A 266 4.14 -10.43 -6.28
C THR A 266 5.21 -9.38 -6.00
N VAL A 267 5.32 -8.96 -4.74
CA VAL A 267 6.34 -8.01 -4.27
C VAL A 267 7.16 -8.69 -3.17
N SER A 268 8.47 -8.71 -3.33
CA SER A 268 9.40 -9.23 -2.32
C SER A 268 10.02 -8.07 -1.55
N LEU A 269 9.94 -8.09 -0.22
CA LEU A 269 10.60 -7.10 0.63
C LEU A 269 11.81 -7.72 1.32
N THR A 270 12.99 -7.16 1.08
CA THR A 270 14.20 -7.53 1.82
C THR A 270 14.17 -6.88 3.20
N LEU A 271 13.93 -7.70 4.23
CA LEU A 271 13.88 -7.26 5.63
C LEU A 271 15.10 -7.76 6.42
N GLY A 272 15.49 -7.01 7.45
CA GLY A 272 16.58 -7.40 8.34
C GLY A 272 17.99 -7.25 7.78
N GLN A 273 18.14 -6.74 6.55
CA GLN A 273 19.43 -6.38 5.96
C GLN A 273 19.60 -4.85 5.97
N PRO A 274 20.74 -4.34 6.45
CA PRO A 274 21.02 -2.91 6.46
C PRO A 274 21.40 -2.43 5.05
N PHE A 275 20.82 -1.31 4.60
CA PHE A 275 21.24 -0.60 3.39
C PHE A 275 21.99 0.66 3.80
N LEU A 276 23.30 0.53 4.01
CA LEU A 276 24.16 1.62 4.50
C LEU A 276 24.57 2.56 3.35
N PRO A 277 24.65 3.89 3.59
CA PRO A 277 25.18 4.81 2.61
C PRO A 277 26.69 4.59 2.43
N ASN A 278 27.19 4.92 1.24
CA ASN A 278 28.63 4.91 0.99
C ASN A 278 29.31 6.04 1.77
N TYR A 279 30.26 5.71 2.64
CA TYR A 279 31.09 6.71 3.31
C TYR A 279 32.21 7.16 2.37
N PRO A 280 32.49 8.48 2.25
CA PRO A 280 33.55 8.97 1.38
C PRO A 280 34.93 8.55 1.92
N VAL A 281 35.63 7.70 1.18
CA VAL A 281 37.00 7.26 1.50
C VAL A 281 37.99 7.75 0.44
N PRO A 282 39.28 7.93 0.78
CA PRO A 282 40.33 8.25 -0.18
C PRO A 282 40.34 7.24 -1.35
N LYS A 283 40.62 7.70 -2.58
CA LYS A 283 40.51 6.91 -3.82
C LYS A 283 41.33 5.60 -3.83
N GLU A 284 42.34 5.50 -2.97
CA GLU A 284 43.28 4.38 -2.93
C GLU A 284 43.05 3.45 -1.73
N GLU A 285 42.04 3.74 -0.89
CA GLU A 285 41.72 2.93 0.29
C GLU A 285 40.33 2.30 0.16
N THR A 286 40.20 1.06 0.64
CA THR A 286 38.88 0.46 0.85
C THR A 286 38.25 1.01 2.13
N ILE A 287 36.94 0.85 2.29
CA ILE A 287 36.22 1.32 3.48
C ILE A 287 36.69 0.60 4.76
N GLU A 288 37.05 -0.67 4.63
CA GLU A 288 37.66 -1.50 5.67
C GLU A 288 39.04 -0.95 6.06
N ALA A 289 39.89 -0.68 5.06
CA ALA A 289 41.24 -0.17 5.30
C ALA A 289 41.22 1.22 5.96
N PHE A 290 40.31 2.08 5.51
CA PHE A 290 40.13 3.42 6.06
C PHE A 290 39.67 3.37 7.52
N LEU A 291 38.69 2.52 7.84
CA LEU A 291 38.25 2.32 9.23
C LEU A 291 39.39 1.78 10.11
N SER A 292 40.12 0.77 9.64
CA SER A 292 41.23 0.18 10.39
C SER A 292 42.31 1.21 10.69
N ARG A 293 42.71 2.01 9.70
CA ARG A 293 43.70 3.09 9.87
C ARG A 293 43.23 4.12 10.91
N LEU A 294 42.01 4.64 10.76
CA LEU A 294 41.44 5.60 11.70
C LEU A 294 41.33 5.05 13.12
N SER A 295 41.01 3.77 13.25
CA SER A 295 40.85 3.12 14.55
C SER A 295 42.20 2.92 15.25
N HIS A 296 43.25 2.55 14.51
CA HIS A 296 44.61 2.50 15.06
C HIS A 296 45.14 3.86 15.47
N GLU A 297 44.96 4.88 14.62
CA GLU A 297 45.32 6.25 14.98
C GLU A 297 44.51 6.74 16.20
N GLY A 298 43.23 6.38 16.26
CA GLY A 298 42.35 6.67 17.38
C GLY A 298 42.81 6.01 18.68
N LEU A 299 43.26 4.75 18.63
CA LEU A 299 43.80 4.04 19.78
C LEU A 299 45.05 4.74 20.34
N GLN A 300 45.98 5.14 19.46
CA GLN A 300 47.18 5.88 19.86
C GLN A 300 46.83 7.24 20.48
N ARG A 301 45.87 7.97 19.90
CA ARG A 301 45.41 9.26 20.44
C ARG A 301 44.72 9.13 21.80
N ARG A 302 44.02 8.02 22.07
CA ARG A 302 43.34 7.78 23.36
C ARG A 302 44.33 7.49 24.49
N PHE A 303 45.48 6.91 24.18
CA PHE A 303 46.48 6.49 25.18
C PHE A 303 47.90 6.96 24.79
N PRO A 304 48.16 8.27 24.73
CA PRO A 304 49.42 8.81 24.21
C PRO A 304 50.65 8.51 25.07
N GLU A 305 50.46 8.23 26.37
CA GLU A 305 51.55 7.98 27.33
C GLU A 305 51.84 6.49 27.57
N TRP A 306 51.07 5.60 26.95
CA TRP A 306 51.21 4.16 27.16
C TRP A 306 52.32 3.58 26.28
N ASN A 307 53.10 2.67 26.86
CA ASN A 307 54.12 1.93 26.11
C ASN A 307 53.53 0.73 25.35
N GLU A 308 54.32 0.12 24.47
CA GLU A 308 53.86 -0.98 23.59
C GLU A 308 53.29 -2.17 24.38
N GLN A 309 53.88 -2.53 25.53
CA GLN A 309 53.39 -3.65 26.35
C GLN A 309 52.01 -3.37 26.96
N GLN A 310 51.72 -2.10 27.27
CA GLN A 310 50.41 -1.69 27.79
C GLN A 310 49.36 -1.60 26.68
N LEU A 311 49.76 -1.24 25.46
CA LEU A 311 48.87 -1.16 24.29
C LEU A 311 48.56 -2.51 23.66
N GLU A 312 49.45 -3.49 23.78
CA GLU A 312 49.33 -4.79 23.10
C GLU A 312 47.97 -5.50 23.32
N PRO A 313 47.43 -5.62 24.56
CA PRO A 313 46.11 -6.23 24.76
C PRO A 313 44.97 -5.48 24.05
N TYR A 314 45.09 -4.15 23.92
CA TYR A 314 44.09 -3.31 23.27
C TYR A 314 44.22 -3.36 21.75
N ARG A 315 45.45 -3.47 21.22
CA ARG A 315 45.70 -3.65 19.79
C ARG A 315 45.13 -4.99 19.33
N GLN A 316 45.37 -6.07 20.08
CA GLN A 316 44.79 -7.39 19.79
C GLN A 316 43.26 -7.37 19.82
N ARG A 317 42.68 -6.69 20.82
CA ARG A 317 41.23 -6.53 20.89
C ARG A 317 40.68 -5.71 19.71
N LEU A 318 41.36 -4.63 19.36
CA LEU A 318 40.98 -3.76 18.24
C LEU A 318 41.02 -4.53 16.91
N GLU A 319 42.06 -5.32 16.66
CA GLU A 319 42.16 -6.19 15.49
C GLU A 319 41.03 -7.21 15.43
N PHE A 320 40.72 -7.85 16.56
CA PHE A 320 39.59 -8.79 16.63
C PHE A 320 38.26 -8.12 16.26
N GLU A 321 38.00 -6.93 16.78
CA GLU A 321 36.77 -6.18 16.49
C GLU A 321 36.75 -5.71 15.03
N LEU A 322 37.83 -5.12 14.52
CA LEU A 322 37.94 -4.66 13.13
C LEU A 322 37.71 -5.81 12.14
N ASN A 323 38.32 -6.97 12.38
CA ASN A 323 38.10 -8.15 11.55
C ASN A 323 36.64 -8.58 11.55
N THR A 324 35.98 -8.59 12.71
CA THR A 324 34.56 -8.94 12.82
C THR A 324 33.67 -7.92 12.09
N ILE A 325 33.91 -6.62 12.28
CA ILE A 325 33.17 -5.53 11.64
C ILE A 325 33.29 -5.61 10.11
N ASN A 326 34.51 -5.83 9.61
CA ASN A 326 34.78 -5.93 8.18
C ASN A 326 34.15 -7.19 7.58
N GLN A 327 34.23 -8.34 8.26
CA GLN A 327 33.59 -9.58 7.81
C GLN A 327 32.06 -9.47 7.75
N MET A 328 31.45 -8.73 8.68
CA MET A 328 30.01 -8.53 8.72
C MET A 328 29.53 -7.39 7.81
N GLY A 329 30.42 -6.68 7.11
CA GLY A 329 30.06 -5.60 6.19
C GLY A 329 29.57 -4.32 6.88
N PHE A 330 29.98 -4.07 8.13
CA PHE A 330 29.61 -2.89 8.90
C PHE A 330 30.63 -1.73 8.96
N PRO A 331 31.76 -1.68 8.21
CA PRO A 331 32.73 -0.60 8.41
C PRO A 331 32.15 0.79 8.10
N GLY A 332 31.31 0.89 7.07
CA GLY A 332 30.63 2.14 6.73
C GLY A 332 29.70 2.66 7.81
N TYR A 333 29.05 1.77 8.58
CA TYR A 333 28.21 2.20 9.71
C TYR A 333 29.05 2.90 10.78
N PHE A 334 30.19 2.32 11.17
CA PHE A 334 31.09 2.93 12.15
C PHE A 334 31.64 4.28 11.66
N LEU A 335 32.00 4.37 10.38
CA LEU A 335 32.50 5.62 9.78
C LEU A 335 31.44 6.72 9.76
N VAL A 336 30.19 6.39 9.37
CA VAL A 336 29.09 7.36 9.40
C VAL A 336 28.81 7.83 10.83
N VAL A 337 28.79 6.91 11.80
CA VAL A 337 28.49 7.24 13.20
C VAL A 337 29.60 8.08 13.85
N MET A 338 30.86 7.90 13.47
CA MET A 338 31.95 8.71 14.05
C MET A 338 32.04 10.13 13.46
N ASP A 339 31.46 10.37 12.29
CA ASP A 339 31.45 11.68 11.62
C ASP A 339 30.25 12.55 12.05
N PHE A 340 29.18 11.91 12.55
CA PHE A 340 28.05 12.56 13.21
C PHE A 340 28.43 13.05 14.61
#